data_AF-A0A3B0X6T8-F1
#
_entry.id   AF-A0A3B0X6T8-F1
#
_cell.length_a   1.000
_cell.length_b   1.000
_cell.length_c   1.000
_cell.angle_alpha   90.00
_cell.angle_beta   90.00
_cell.angle_gamma   90.00
#
_symmetry.space_group_name_H-M   'P 1'
#
loop_
_entity.id
_entity.type
_entity.pdbx_description
1 polymer ?
#
loop_
_entity_poly.entity_id
_entity_poly.type
_entity_poly.pdbx_seq_one_letter_code
_entity_poly.pdbx_strand_id
1 'polypeptide(L)'
;MISTVIQKSFHNVTQYPRELLQKTSVFVQVPVTYQKVWDDGFGARGWKVDAAIGDPEIIASTRETGQRINTSVLIHDILDHFLSGFGVSGHRSEAMALIQLSKRTGSNPESDYEQMVREDILNGRVNGEALMDFLPADLCVLIPKGLSMTDKETISFLREQIGKDRLVQSLVDNFFTLGKKGEKHAGDSWKILGLDSNKKSEIGLALQRLLEKVDLVVEVLEVDELHGMISIDNRRVTFNISAGRIIDSIEGSRVPID
;
A
#
# COMPACT_ATOMS: atom_id res chain seq x y z
N MET A 1 18.43 -9.94 19.03
CA MET A 1 18.11 -8.56 18.64
C MET A 1 17.22 -8.63 17.41
N ILE A 2 15.91 -8.52 17.61
CA ILE A 2 14.96 -8.41 16.49
C ILE A 2 15.21 -7.01 15.91
N SER A 3 15.69 -6.95 14.68
CA SER A 3 16.14 -5.73 14.00
C SER A 3 15.07 -4.64 14.04
N THR A 4 15.48 -3.44 14.42
CA THR A 4 14.72 -2.17 14.34
C THR A 4 14.14 -1.88 12.96
N VAL A 5 14.59 -2.60 11.91
CA VAL A 5 14.08 -2.51 10.54
C VAL A 5 12.73 -3.23 10.37
N ILE A 6 12.51 -4.37 11.04
CA ILE A 6 11.20 -5.06 11.05
C ILE A 6 10.11 -4.14 11.62
N GLN A 7 10.50 -3.22 12.50
CA GLN A 7 9.62 -2.27 13.16
C GLN A 7 9.16 -1.11 12.26
N LYS A 8 9.76 -0.94 11.05
CA LYS A 8 9.34 0.11 10.10
C LYS A 8 8.21 -0.32 9.17
N SER A 9 8.15 -1.58 8.76
CA SER A 9 7.08 -2.07 7.86
C SER A 9 5.80 -2.45 8.60
N PHE A 10 5.87 -2.67 9.92
CA PHE A 10 4.71 -2.89 10.77
C PHE A 10 4.44 -1.66 11.63
N HIS A 11 3.24 -1.13 11.53
CA HIS A 11 2.77 -0.06 12.39
C HIS A 11 1.63 -0.53 13.28
N ASN A 12 1.64 -0.04 14.52
CA ASN A 12 0.51 -0.21 15.41
C ASN A 12 -0.54 0.86 15.08
N VAL A 13 -1.65 0.44 14.48
CA VAL A 13 -2.76 1.33 14.09
C VAL A 13 -3.36 2.13 15.27
N THR A 14 -3.16 1.70 16.51
CA THR A 14 -3.58 2.47 17.70
C THR A 14 -2.69 3.65 18.02
N GLN A 15 -1.50 3.71 17.43
CA GLN A 15 -0.50 4.77 17.64
C GLN A 15 -0.46 5.76 16.47
N TYR A 16 -1.31 5.60 15.47
CA TYR A 16 -1.42 6.60 14.41
C TYR A 16 -1.87 7.95 14.99
N PRO A 17 -1.22 9.06 14.57
CA PRO A 17 -1.70 10.39 14.87
C PRO A 17 -3.16 10.56 14.44
N ARG A 18 -3.93 11.35 15.19
CA ARG A 18 -5.36 11.57 14.88
C ARG A 18 -5.57 12.25 13.53
N GLU A 19 -4.56 12.98 13.09
CA GLU A 19 -4.48 13.66 11.80
C GLU A 19 -4.39 12.65 10.64
N LEU A 20 -3.95 11.41 10.90
CA LEU A 20 -3.80 10.35 9.90
C LEU A 20 -4.86 9.26 10.03
N LEU A 21 -5.39 9.02 11.23
CA LEU A 21 -6.46 8.06 11.44
C LEU A 21 -7.31 8.47 12.64
N GLN A 22 -8.61 8.64 12.41
CA GLN A 22 -9.59 8.80 13.49
C GLN A 22 -10.39 7.52 13.64
N LYS A 23 -10.60 7.10 14.88
CA LYS A 23 -11.37 5.90 15.21
C LYS A 23 -12.46 6.24 16.21
N THR A 24 -13.69 5.82 15.90
CA THR A 24 -14.80 5.80 16.84
C THR A 24 -15.18 4.35 17.18
N SER A 25 -16.25 4.14 17.95
CA SER A 25 -16.80 2.80 18.18
C SER A 25 -17.55 2.23 16.98
N VAL A 26 -17.81 3.03 15.94
CA VAL A 26 -18.68 2.66 14.81
C VAL A 26 -17.94 2.66 13.48
N PHE A 27 -17.03 3.61 13.28
CA PHE A 27 -16.31 3.80 12.02
C PHE A 27 -14.86 4.22 12.25
N VAL A 28 -14.04 4.03 11.24
CA VAL A 28 -12.73 4.67 11.08
C VAL A 28 -12.79 5.76 10.02
N GLN A 29 -11.88 6.71 10.10
CA GLN A 29 -11.80 7.88 9.22
C GLN A 29 -10.38 8.03 8.73
N VAL A 30 -10.22 7.96 7.41
CA VAL A 30 -8.95 8.05 6.69
C VAL A 30 -8.94 9.36 5.89
N PRO A 31 -8.02 10.29 6.19
CA PRO A 31 -7.86 11.50 5.43
C PRO A 31 -7.18 11.21 4.09
N VAL A 32 -7.72 11.83 3.05
CA VAL A 32 -7.22 11.74 1.68
C VAL A 32 -7.19 13.12 1.05
N THR A 33 -6.22 13.35 0.20
CA THR A 33 -6.07 14.61 -0.52
C THR A 33 -6.04 14.34 -2.01
N TYR A 34 -6.81 15.10 -2.76
CA TYR A 34 -6.70 15.21 -4.20
C TYR A 34 -5.88 16.45 -4.57
N GLN A 35 -4.99 16.30 -5.56
CA GLN A 35 -4.41 17.42 -6.28
C GLN A 35 -4.51 17.20 -7.78
N LYS A 36 -4.74 18.28 -8.51
CA LYS A 36 -4.74 18.30 -9.98
C LYS A 36 -3.34 18.07 -10.55
N VAL A 37 -2.32 18.50 -9.81
CA VAL A 37 -0.89 18.27 -10.11
C VAL A 37 -0.16 18.09 -8.78
N TRP A 38 0.50 16.94 -8.62
CA TRP A 38 1.39 16.69 -7.48
C TRP A 38 2.84 17.09 -7.78
N ASP A 39 3.55 17.64 -6.79
CA ASP A 39 4.99 17.91 -6.86
C ASP A 39 5.82 16.69 -6.42
N ASP A 40 5.53 15.53 -7.03
CA ASP A 40 6.19 14.25 -6.75
C ASP A 40 7.11 13.79 -7.88
N GLY A 41 7.40 14.69 -8.83
CA GLY A 41 8.21 14.40 -10.02
C GLY A 41 7.45 13.71 -11.15
N PHE A 42 6.23 13.21 -10.91
CA PHE A 42 5.35 12.66 -11.96
C PHE A 42 4.35 13.71 -12.47
N GLY A 43 3.99 14.69 -11.64
CA GLY A 43 3.04 15.75 -12.02
C GLY A 43 1.64 15.21 -12.29
N ALA A 44 1.34 14.00 -11.82
CA ALA A 44 0.09 13.31 -12.10
C ALA A 44 -1.05 13.93 -11.28
N ARG A 45 -2.27 13.90 -11.82
CA ARG A 45 -3.49 14.20 -11.07
C ARG A 45 -3.89 13.00 -10.21
N GLY A 46 -4.53 13.25 -9.08
CA GLY A 46 -5.23 12.20 -8.35
C GLY A 46 -5.19 12.34 -6.84
N TRP A 47 -5.58 11.26 -6.19
CA TRP A 47 -5.73 11.12 -4.75
C TRP A 47 -4.54 10.41 -4.13
N LYS A 48 -4.20 10.82 -2.91
CA LYS A 48 -3.30 10.11 -2.00
C LYS A 48 -3.94 10.00 -0.62
N VAL A 49 -3.59 8.94 0.12
CA VAL A 49 -3.79 8.93 1.58
C VAL A 49 -2.86 9.97 2.20
N ASP A 50 -3.33 10.78 3.14
CA ASP A 50 -2.53 11.87 3.69
C ASP A 50 -1.22 11.37 4.33
N ALA A 51 -1.23 10.13 4.85
CA ALA A 51 -0.04 9.46 5.39
C ALA A 51 1.07 9.22 4.34
N ALA A 52 0.77 9.32 3.04
CA ALA A 52 1.69 9.08 1.92
C ALA A 52 2.10 10.34 1.16
N ILE A 53 1.59 11.54 1.52
CA ILE A 53 1.85 12.78 0.76
C ILE A 53 3.35 13.12 0.66
N GLY A 54 4.12 12.82 1.70
CA GLY A 54 5.56 13.07 1.72
C GLY A 54 6.42 11.92 1.19
N ASP A 55 5.81 10.84 0.69
CA ASP A 55 6.53 9.67 0.20
C ASP A 55 6.71 9.74 -1.32
N PRO A 56 7.95 9.89 -1.83
CA PRO A 56 8.21 10.00 -3.27
C PRO A 56 7.96 8.70 -4.04
N GLU A 57 7.87 7.55 -3.35
CA GLU A 57 7.60 6.26 -3.98
C GLU A 57 6.10 6.03 -4.20
N ILE A 58 5.23 6.88 -3.63
CA ILE A 58 3.78 6.76 -3.76
C ILE A 58 3.26 7.79 -4.77
N ILE A 59 2.71 7.27 -5.86
CA ILE A 59 2.12 8.06 -6.93
C ILE A 59 0.64 8.37 -6.64
N ALA A 60 0.17 9.49 -7.17
CA ALA A 60 -1.24 9.83 -7.11
C ALA A 60 -2.07 8.88 -7.98
N SER A 61 -3.30 8.59 -7.56
CA SER A 61 -4.18 7.71 -8.32
C SER A 61 -5.59 8.27 -8.47
N THR A 62 -6.20 8.00 -9.62
CA THR A 62 -7.58 8.38 -9.92
C THR A 62 -8.52 7.21 -9.59
N ARG A 63 -9.79 7.32 -10.00
CA ARG A 63 -10.73 6.19 -9.98
C ARG A 63 -10.34 5.00 -10.87
N GLU A 64 -9.41 5.20 -11.80
CA GLU A 64 -9.02 4.16 -12.76
C GLU A 64 -8.42 2.95 -12.05
N THR A 65 -8.73 1.77 -12.56
CA THR A 65 -8.26 0.50 -12.00
C THR A 65 -7.16 -0.10 -12.86
N GLY A 66 -6.38 -1.01 -12.27
CA GLY A 66 -5.46 -1.83 -13.05
C GLY A 66 -6.19 -2.70 -14.08
N GLN A 67 -5.50 -3.05 -15.17
CA GLN A 67 -6.08 -3.93 -16.20
C GLN A 67 -6.39 -5.35 -15.70
N ARG A 68 -5.69 -5.79 -14.65
CA ARG A 68 -5.81 -7.15 -14.09
C ARG A 68 -6.65 -7.21 -12.81
N ILE A 69 -6.64 -6.14 -12.02
CA ILE A 69 -7.31 -6.06 -10.73
C ILE A 69 -8.18 -4.81 -10.73
N ASN A 70 -9.48 -5.01 -10.55
CA ASN A 70 -10.48 -3.93 -10.54
C ASN A 70 -10.46 -3.15 -9.21
N THR A 71 -9.30 -2.61 -8.84
CA THR A 71 -9.07 -1.75 -7.68
C THR A 71 -8.18 -0.60 -8.13
N SER A 72 -8.52 0.62 -7.71
CA SER A 72 -7.59 1.76 -7.78
C SER A 72 -6.48 1.59 -6.75
N VAL A 73 -5.31 2.18 -7.04
CA VAL A 73 -4.15 2.23 -6.14
C VAL A 73 -4.53 2.90 -4.81
N LEU A 74 -5.36 3.96 -4.79
CA LEU A 74 -5.81 4.57 -3.54
C LEU A 74 -6.53 3.55 -2.63
N ILE A 75 -7.36 2.68 -3.20
CA ILE A 75 -8.10 1.68 -2.41
C ILE A 75 -7.15 0.61 -1.87
N HIS A 76 -6.13 0.26 -2.64
CA HIS A 76 -5.05 -0.60 -2.20
C HIS A 76 -4.27 0.02 -1.02
N ASP A 77 -3.85 1.27 -1.15
CA ASP A 77 -3.13 2.01 -0.10
C ASP A 77 -3.96 2.09 1.19
N ILE A 78 -5.26 2.34 1.08
CA ILE A 78 -6.16 2.41 2.24
C ILE A 78 -6.30 1.04 2.90
N LEU A 79 -6.74 0.02 2.16
CA LEU A 79 -7.17 -1.25 2.75
C LEU A 79 -6.02 -2.21 3.03
N ASP A 80 -5.10 -2.29 2.09
CA ASP A 80 -4.11 -3.36 2.02
C ASP A 80 -2.79 -2.92 2.68
N HIS A 81 -2.48 -1.62 2.69
CA HIS A 81 -1.39 -1.03 3.48
C HIS A 81 -1.88 -0.41 4.80
N PHE A 82 -2.52 0.76 4.72
CA PHE A 82 -2.69 1.68 5.84
C PHE A 82 -3.52 1.10 6.99
N LEU A 83 -4.73 0.61 6.68
CA LEU A 83 -5.61 -0.02 7.67
C LEU A 83 -5.17 -1.44 8.06
N SER A 84 -4.33 -2.07 7.25
CA SER A 84 -3.66 -3.32 7.62
C SER A 84 -2.47 -3.09 8.55
N GLY A 85 -2.09 -1.84 8.79
CA GLY A 85 -0.99 -1.47 9.70
C GLY A 85 0.38 -1.74 9.08
N PHE A 86 0.51 -1.58 7.77
CA PHE A 86 1.79 -1.66 7.07
C PHE A 86 2.29 -0.28 6.67
N GLY A 87 3.59 -0.16 6.43
CA GLY A 87 4.14 1.03 5.78
C GLY A 87 3.47 1.25 4.42
N VAL A 88 3.24 2.49 4.03
CA VAL A 88 2.60 2.81 2.74
C VAL A 88 3.51 2.53 1.55
N SER A 89 4.84 2.44 1.77
CA SER A 89 5.84 2.12 0.75
C SER A 89 6.87 1.08 1.24
N GLY A 90 7.74 0.68 0.32
CA GLY A 90 8.86 -0.24 0.55
C GLY A 90 8.52 -1.70 0.22
N HIS A 91 9.50 -2.44 -0.30
CA HIS A 91 9.27 -3.78 -0.87
C HIS A 91 8.66 -4.78 0.12
N ARG A 92 9.07 -4.73 1.39
CA ARG A 92 8.49 -5.61 2.42
C ARG A 92 7.05 -5.26 2.74
N SER A 93 6.72 -3.97 2.78
CA SER A 93 5.34 -3.52 3.01
C SER A 93 4.46 -3.93 1.83
N GLU A 94 4.95 -3.73 0.61
CA GLU A 94 4.29 -4.15 -0.64
C GLU A 94 4.05 -5.66 -0.68
N ALA A 95 5.05 -6.45 -0.28
CA ALA A 95 4.92 -7.91 -0.17
C ALA A 95 3.70 -8.30 0.69
N MET A 96 3.53 -7.64 1.84
CA MET A 96 2.43 -7.89 2.77
C MET A 96 1.09 -7.38 2.24
N ALA A 97 1.07 -6.20 1.65
CA ALA A 97 -0.12 -5.60 1.09
C ALA A 97 -0.66 -6.40 -0.10
N LEU A 98 0.19 -6.89 -1.00
CA LEU A 98 -0.22 -7.70 -2.14
C LEU A 98 -0.87 -9.04 -1.72
N ILE A 99 -0.49 -9.62 -0.58
CA ILE A 99 -1.22 -10.76 0.00
C ILE A 99 -2.61 -10.34 0.51
N GLN A 100 -2.76 -9.16 1.11
CA GLN A 100 -4.08 -8.66 1.51
C GLN A 100 -4.96 -8.38 0.28
N LEU A 101 -4.38 -7.76 -0.74
CA LEU A 101 -5.04 -7.51 -2.01
C LEU A 101 -5.50 -8.82 -2.66
N SER A 102 -4.62 -9.82 -2.72
CA SER A 102 -4.91 -11.17 -3.23
C SER A 102 -6.09 -11.80 -2.50
N LYS A 103 -6.11 -11.77 -1.16
CA LYS A 103 -7.24 -12.28 -0.38
C LYS A 103 -8.55 -11.56 -0.66
N ARG A 104 -8.47 -10.24 -0.88
CA ARG A 104 -9.64 -9.38 -1.11
C ARG A 104 -10.21 -9.53 -2.53
N THR A 105 -9.36 -9.76 -3.52
CA THR A 105 -9.73 -9.69 -4.95
C THR A 105 -9.63 -11.02 -5.70
N GLY A 106 -9.00 -12.03 -5.10
CA GLY A 106 -8.67 -13.29 -5.75
C GLY A 106 -7.48 -13.19 -6.72
N SER A 107 -6.75 -12.07 -6.75
CA SER A 107 -5.58 -11.91 -7.62
C SER A 107 -4.41 -12.80 -7.20
N ASN A 108 -3.50 -13.10 -8.14
CA ASN A 108 -2.22 -13.76 -7.85
C ASN A 108 -1.09 -12.70 -7.84
N PRO A 109 -0.37 -12.50 -6.72
CA PRO A 109 0.68 -11.48 -6.63
C PRO A 109 2.00 -11.89 -7.30
N GLU A 110 2.12 -13.12 -7.80
CA GLU A 110 3.37 -13.65 -8.38
C GLU A 110 3.93 -12.76 -9.49
N SER A 111 3.09 -12.27 -10.40
CA SER A 111 3.57 -11.40 -11.48
C SER A 111 4.07 -10.04 -10.99
N ASP A 112 3.46 -9.50 -9.93
CA ASP A 112 3.88 -8.23 -9.34
C ASP A 112 5.22 -8.41 -8.60
N TYR A 113 5.40 -9.53 -7.89
CA TYR A 113 6.68 -9.89 -7.28
C TYR A 113 7.78 -10.09 -8.32
N GLU A 114 7.50 -10.81 -9.41
CA GLU A 114 8.47 -10.98 -10.49
C GLU A 114 8.89 -9.64 -11.09
N GLN A 115 7.95 -8.72 -11.30
CA GLN A 115 8.22 -7.39 -11.82
C GLN A 115 9.15 -6.62 -10.88
N MET A 116 8.81 -6.50 -9.60
CA MET A 116 9.66 -5.82 -8.60
C MET A 116 11.05 -6.45 -8.51
N VAL A 117 11.14 -7.78 -8.53
CA VAL A 117 12.45 -8.47 -8.55
C VAL A 117 13.27 -8.06 -9.76
N ARG A 118 12.67 -8.05 -10.95
CA ARG A 118 13.38 -7.78 -12.20
C ARG A 118 13.75 -6.31 -12.38
N GLU A 119 12.87 -5.40 -11.96
CA GLU A 119 13.02 -3.96 -12.15
C GLU A 119 13.90 -3.33 -11.07
N ASP A 120 13.81 -3.81 -9.82
CA ASP A 120 14.47 -3.17 -8.68
C ASP A 120 15.54 -4.04 -8.05
N ILE A 121 15.15 -5.22 -7.55
CA ILE A 121 16.05 -6.04 -6.73
C ILE A 121 17.26 -6.51 -7.55
N LEU A 122 17.04 -6.94 -8.80
CA LEU A 122 18.13 -7.35 -9.70
C LEU A 122 19.08 -6.20 -10.07
N ASN A 123 18.67 -4.95 -9.86
CA ASN A 123 19.50 -3.76 -10.05
C ASN A 123 20.15 -3.27 -8.74
N GLY A 124 20.01 -4.03 -7.65
CA GLY A 124 20.55 -3.68 -6.34
C GLY A 124 19.76 -2.56 -5.64
N ARG A 125 18.47 -2.39 -5.96
CA ARG A 125 17.60 -1.40 -5.31
C ARG A 125 16.63 -2.10 -4.38
N VAL A 126 16.66 -1.76 -3.10
CA VAL A 126 15.68 -2.20 -2.10
C VAL A 126 15.15 -0.99 -1.34
N ASN A 127 13.88 -0.68 -1.56
CA ASN A 127 13.17 0.41 -0.88
C ASN A 127 12.73 -0.01 0.53
N GLY A 128 13.00 0.86 1.51
CA GLY A 128 12.55 0.72 2.91
C GLY A 128 13.53 -0.01 3.85
N GLU A 129 14.52 -0.73 3.33
CA GLU A 129 15.50 -1.47 4.13
C GLU A 129 16.81 -1.75 3.36
N ALA A 130 17.84 -2.22 4.07
CA ALA A 130 19.08 -2.66 3.43
C ALA A 130 18.88 -3.99 2.70
N LEU A 131 19.60 -4.21 1.58
CA LEU A 131 19.52 -5.46 0.82
C LEU A 131 19.73 -6.70 1.70
N MET A 132 20.70 -6.65 2.61
CA MET A 132 21.04 -7.78 3.49
C MET A 132 19.94 -8.13 4.49
N ASP A 133 19.07 -7.19 4.85
CA ASP A 133 17.90 -7.45 5.72
C ASP A 133 16.71 -8.00 4.92
N PHE A 134 16.67 -7.69 3.62
CA PHE A 134 15.64 -8.17 2.70
C PHE A 134 15.91 -9.59 2.21
N LEU A 135 17.17 -9.93 1.89
CA LEU A 135 17.54 -11.21 1.30
C LEU A 135 17.13 -12.42 2.17
N PRO A 136 16.68 -13.53 1.54
CA PRO A 136 16.45 -14.77 2.26
C PRO A 136 17.78 -15.38 2.74
N ALA A 137 17.70 -16.15 3.83
CA ALA A 137 18.88 -16.60 4.56
C ALA A 137 19.82 -17.49 3.72
N ASP A 138 19.26 -18.27 2.80
CA ASP A 138 20.00 -19.12 1.87
C ASP A 138 20.84 -18.32 0.85
N LEU A 139 20.40 -17.13 0.46
CA LEU A 139 21.22 -16.22 -0.34
C LEU A 139 22.27 -15.51 0.52
N CYS A 140 21.92 -15.11 1.74
CA CYS A 140 22.86 -14.47 2.65
C CYS A 140 24.10 -15.31 2.97
N VAL A 141 23.96 -16.65 3.04
CA VAL A 141 25.10 -17.54 3.33
C VAL A 141 26.10 -17.65 2.17
N LEU A 142 25.70 -17.31 0.95
CA LEU A 142 26.59 -17.33 -0.22
C LEU A 142 27.50 -16.10 -0.28
N ILE A 143 27.12 -15.01 0.38
CA ILE A 143 27.82 -13.74 0.33
C ILE A 143 29.12 -13.82 1.15
N PRO A 144 30.30 -13.53 0.57
CA PRO A 144 31.57 -13.60 1.28
C PRO A 144 31.61 -12.63 2.47
N LYS A 145 31.99 -13.14 3.64
CA LYS A 145 32.18 -12.32 4.82
C LYS A 145 33.45 -11.47 4.70
N GLY A 146 33.36 -10.18 5.02
CA GLY A 146 34.52 -9.27 5.10
C GLY A 146 34.87 -8.55 3.79
N LEU A 147 34.12 -8.79 2.71
CA LEU A 147 34.18 -7.95 1.51
C LEU A 147 33.10 -6.87 1.58
N SER A 148 33.51 -5.62 1.38
CA SER A 148 32.57 -4.52 1.20
C SER A 148 32.12 -4.51 -0.24
N MET A 149 30.85 -4.83 -0.48
CA MET A 149 30.20 -4.77 -1.79
C MET A 149 29.00 -3.83 -1.71
N THR A 150 28.75 -3.09 -2.78
CA THR A 150 27.48 -2.41 -2.98
C THR A 150 26.35 -3.43 -3.18
N ASP A 151 25.10 -3.00 -3.04
CA ASP A 151 23.94 -3.86 -3.26
C ASP A 151 23.91 -4.42 -4.69
N LYS A 152 24.30 -3.62 -5.68
CA LYS A 152 24.38 -4.03 -7.09
C LYS A 152 25.49 -5.07 -7.33
N GLU A 153 26.64 -4.91 -6.68
CA GLU A 153 27.73 -5.89 -6.74
C GLU A 153 27.33 -7.19 -6.04
N THR A 154 26.64 -7.11 -4.90
CA THR A 154 26.12 -8.26 -4.15
C THR A 154 25.14 -9.07 -5.01
N ILE A 155 24.20 -8.41 -5.68
CA ILE A 155 23.25 -9.07 -6.58
C ILE A 155 23.95 -9.67 -7.80
N SER A 156 24.93 -8.96 -8.36
CA SER A 156 25.72 -9.46 -9.49
C SER A 156 26.51 -10.72 -9.11
N PHE A 157 27.12 -10.71 -7.92
CA PHE A 157 27.81 -11.86 -7.35
C PHE A 157 26.85 -13.04 -7.15
N LEU A 158 25.70 -12.84 -6.49
CA LEU A 158 24.70 -13.90 -6.30
C LEU A 158 24.25 -14.50 -7.64
N ARG A 159 24.01 -13.64 -8.64
CA ARG A 159 23.63 -14.07 -9.99
C ARG A 159 24.69 -14.96 -10.64
N GLU A 160 25.97 -14.66 -10.44
CA GLU A 160 27.09 -15.49 -10.93
C GLU A 160 27.18 -16.83 -10.19
N GLN A 161 26.88 -16.87 -8.89
CA GLN A 161 26.97 -18.09 -8.09
C GLN A 161 25.85 -19.11 -8.40
N ILE A 162 24.61 -18.65 -8.56
CA ILE A 162 23.45 -19.57 -8.66
C ILE A 162 22.69 -19.46 -9.98
N GLY A 163 23.06 -18.51 -10.84
CA GLY A 163 22.34 -18.22 -12.09
C GLY A 163 21.12 -17.31 -11.89
N LYS A 164 20.80 -16.55 -12.93
CA LYS A 164 19.73 -15.53 -12.91
C LYS A 164 18.37 -16.09 -12.55
N ASP A 165 17.94 -17.18 -13.18
CA ASP A 165 16.57 -17.68 -13.01
C ASP A 165 16.34 -18.24 -11.61
N ARG A 166 17.33 -18.92 -11.03
CA ARG A 166 17.28 -19.39 -9.63
C ARG A 166 17.27 -18.22 -8.64
N LEU A 167 18.05 -17.18 -8.91
CA LEU A 167 18.04 -15.97 -8.09
C LEU A 167 16.67 -15.29 -8.12
N VAL A 168 16.06 -15.13 -9.31
CA VAL A 168 14.71 -14.57 -9.45
C VAL A 168 13.70 -15.39 -8.65
N GLN A 169 13.69 -16.71 -8.82
CA GLN A 169 12.76 -17.58 -8.10
C GLN A 169 12.93 -17.46 -6.58
N SER A 170 14.16 -17.53 -6.08
CA SER A 170 14.44 -17.40 -4.62
C SER A 170 13.96 -16.05 -4.07
N LEU A 171 14.12 -14.96 -4.82
CA LEU A 171 13.63 -13.64 -4.42
C LEU A 171 12.10 -13.55 -4.45
N VAL A 172 11.44 -14.13 -5.45
CA VAL A 172 9.96 -14.20 -5.52
C VAL A 172 9.40 -15.04 -4.35
N ASP A 173 10.02 -16.19 -4.06
CA ASP A 173 9.66 -17.03 -2.91
C ASP A 173 9.84 -16.29 -1.58
N ASN A 174 10.86 -15.44 -1.49
CA ASN A 174 11.06 -14.57 -0.34
C ASN A 174 9.95 -13.50 -0.24
N PHE A 175 9.54 -12.85 -1.33
CA PHE A 175 8.37 -11.96 -1.33
C PHE A 175 7.12 -12.65 -0.78
N PHE A 176 6.82 -13.87 -1.24
CA PHE A 176 5.70 -14.66 -0.68
C PHE A 176 5.86 -14.94 0.82
N THR A 177 7.07 -15.27 1.25
CA THR A 177 7.39 -15.53 2.66
C THR A 177 7.20 -14.28 3.52
N LEU A 178 7.64 -13.13 3.02
CA LEU A 178 7.44 -11.83 3.67
C LEU A 178 5.97 -11.45 3.71
N GLY A 179 5.24 -11.64 2.61
CA GLY A 179 3.84 -11.32 2.52
C GLY A 179 2.99 -12.10 3.53
N LYS A 180 3.22 -13.40 3.65
CA LYS A 180 2.53 -14.28 4.62
C LYS A 180 2.80 -13.87 6.08
N LYS A 181 3.98 -13.35 6.40
CA LYS A 181 4.29 -12.85 7.75
C LYS A 181 3.39 -11.67 8.16
N GLY A 182 2.86 -10.91 7.19
CA GLY A 182 1.96 -9.78 7.44
C GLY A 182 0.53 -10.16 7.83
N GLU A 183 0.08 -11.38 7.51
CA GLU A 183 -1.34 -11.75 7.58
C GLU A 183 -1.95 -11.61 8.98
N LYS A 184 -1.24 -12.09 10.00
CA LYS A 184 -1.72 -12.01 11.39
C LYS A 184 -1.86 -10.55 11.83
N HIS A 185 -0.86 -9.73 11.52
CA HIS A 185 -0.85 -8.32 11.88
C HIS A 185 -2.01 -7.57 11.21
N ALA A 186 -2.24 -7.79 9.91
CA ALA A 186 -3.38 -7.20 9.21
C ALA A 186 -4.71 -7.60 9.84
N GLY A 187 -4.89 -8.87 10.21
CA GLY A 187 -6.09 -9.35 10.90
C GLY A 187 -6.29 -8.68 12.27
N ASP A 188 -5.22 -8.57 13.05
CA ASP A 188 -5.24 -7.91 14.36
C ASP A 188 -5.54 -6.41 14.22
N SER A 189 -4.94 -5.72 13.24
CA SER A 189 -5.20 -4.31 12.92
C SER A 189 -6.68 -4.08 12.60
N TRP A 190 -7.27 -4.87 11.70
CA TRP A 190 -8.69 -4.78 11.36
C TRP A 190 -9.61 -4.96 12.57
N LYS A 191 -9.33 -5.99 13.38
CA LYS A 191 -10.06 -6.24 14.63
C LYS A 191 -9.94 -5.07 15.60
N ILE A 192 -8.75 -4.52 15.78
CA ILE A 192 -8.52 -3.35 16.63
C ILE A 192 -9.30 -2.15 16.12
N LEU A 193 -9.40 -1.96 14.81
CA LEU A 193 -10.15 -0.88 14.18
C LEU A 193 -11.68 -1.07 14.26
N GLY A 194 -12.16 -2.24 14.67
CA GLY A 194 -13.59 -2.58 14.70
C GLY A 194 -14.15 -2.93 13.33
N LEU A 195 -13.28 -3.19 12.35
CA LEU A 195 -13.66 -3.58 11.00
C LEU A 195 -13.71 -5.11 10.87
N ASP A 196 -14.73 -5.61 10.17
CA ASP A 196 -14.91 -7.02 9.88
C ASP A 196 -14.02 -7.41 8.69
N SER A 197 -12.99 -8.20 8.96
CA SER A 197 -12.06 -8.68 7.94
C SER A 197 -12.73 -9.52 6.86
N ASN A 198 -13.89 -10.13 7.14
CA ASN A 198 -14.62 -10.90 6.14
C ASN A 198 -15.33 -10.00 5.12
N LYS A 199 -15.50 -8.71 5.43
CA LYS A 199 -16.11 -7.72 4.55
C LYS A 199 -15.10 -6.94 3.70
N LYS A 200 -13.82 -7.34 3.71
CA LYS A 200 -12.75 -6.62 3.00
C LYS A 200 -13.08 -6.41 1.53
N SER A 201 -13.62 -7.44 0.88
CA SER A 201 -13.97 -7.40 -0.55
C SER A 201 -15.09 -6.42 -0.83
N GLU A 202 -16.16 -6.50 -0.06
CA GLU A 202 -17.35 -5.66 -0.20
C GLU A 202 -17.05 -4.20 0.17
N ILE A 203 -16.25 -3.97 1.23
CA ILE A 203 -15.72 -2.65 1.58
C ILE A 203 -14.88 -2.09 0.42
N GLY A 204 -14.00 -2.89 -0.17
CA GLY A 204 -13.18 -2.49 -1.32
C GLY A 204 -14.02 -2.06 -2.52
N LEU A 205 -15.05 -2.82 -2.87
CA LEU A 205 -15.98 -2.47 -3.94
C LEU A 205 -16.77 -1.19 -3.61
N ALA A 206 -17.21 -1.04 -2.36
CA ALA A 206 -17.93 0.15 -1.94
C ALA A 206 -17.04 1.41 -2.00
N LEU A 207 -15.77 1.30 -1.61
CA LEU A 207 -14.77 2.37 -1.73
C LEU A 207 -14.45 2.70 -3.19
N GLN A 208 -14.31 1.70 -4.06
CA GLN A 208 -14.08 1.91 -5.49
C GLN A 208 -15.24 2.72 -6.11
N ARG A 209 -16.50 2.34 -5.82
CA ARG A 209 -17.70 3.08 -6.25
C ARG A 209 -17.76 4.49 -5.66
N LEU A 210 -17.29 4.67 -4.42
CA LEU A 210 -17.21 5.99 -3.79
C LEU A 210 -16.18 6.87 -4.52
N LEU A 211 -15.00 6.32 -4.79
CA LEU A 211 -13.93 7.02 -5.49
C LEU A 211 -14.35 7.41 -6.91
N GLU A 212 -15.01 6.52 -7.66
CA GLU A 212 -15.56 6.83 -8.98
C GLU A 212 -16.45 8.08 -8.96
N LYS A 213 -17.31 8.21 -7.95
CA LYS A 213 -18.20 9.37 -7.81
C LYS A 213 -17.43 10.63 -7.46
N VAL A 214 -16.58 10.57 -6.43
CA VAL A 214 -15.88 11.76 -5.92
C VAL A 214 -14.85 12.25 -6.92
N ASP A 215 -14.10 11.34 -7.54
CA ASP A 215 -13.09 11.64 -8.57
C ASP A 215 -13.71 12.26 -9.84
N LEU A 216 -14.89 11.79 -10.26
CA LEU A 216 -15.61 12.40 -11.37
C LEU A 216 -16.06 13.83 -11.05
N VAL A 217 -16.51 14.08 -9.82
CA VAL A 217 -16.94 15.43 -9.41
C VAL A 217 -15.75 16.39 -9.38
N VAL A 218 -14.60 16.01 -8.81
CA VAL A 218 -13.42 16.89 -8.81
C VAL A 218 -12.91 17.17 -10.22
N GLU A 219 -13.01 16.20 -11.13
CA GLU A 219 -12.65 16.38 -12.53
C GLU A 219 -13.61 17.34 -13.25
N VAL A 220 -14.92 17.15 -13.13
CA VAL A 220 -15.94 18.00 -13.77
C VAL A 220 -15.91 19.43 -13.24
N LEU A 221 -15.63 19.61 -11.95
CA LEU A 221 -15.51 20.93 -11.32
C LEU A 221 -14.13 21.56 -11.47
N GLU A 222 -13.20 20.88 -12.16
CA GLU A 222 -11.81 21.30 -12.35
C GLU A 222 -11.09 21.72 -11.05
N VAL A 223 -11.40 21.03 -9.94
CA VAL A 223 -10.84 21.35 -8.63
C VAL A 223 -9.32 21.24 -8.69
N ASP A 224 -8.60 22.22 -8.13
CA ASP A 224 -7.13 22.17 -8.05
C ASP A 224 -6.66 21.29 -6.89
N GLU A 225 -7.33 21.41 -5.74
CA GLU A 225 -7.02 20.68 -4.51
C GLU A 225 -8.30 20.43 -3.70
N LEU A 226 -8.43 19.23 -3.15
CA LEU A 226 -9.52 18.87 -2.24
C LEU A 226 -9.02 17.96 -1.12
N HIS A 227 -9.24 18.40 0.12
CA HIS A 227 -9.04 17.55 1.30
C HIS A 227 -10.34 16.88 1.71
N GLY A 228 -10.28 15.57 1.86
CA GLY A 228 -11.41 14.71 2.17
C GLY A 228 -11.16 13.80 3.35
N MET A 229 -12.25 13.24 3.85
CA MET A 229 -12.26 12.24 4.90
C MET A 229 -13.15 11.08 4.48
N ILE A 230 -12.54 9.92 4.23
CA ILE A 230 -13.26 8.68 3.96
C ILE A 230 -13.59 8.02 5.29
N SER A 231 -14.88 7.89 5.60
CA SER A 231 -15.36 7.13 6.75
C SER A 231 -15.75 5.71 6.33
N ILE A 232 -15.27 4.71 7.07
CA ILE A 232 -15.46 3.28 6.78
C ILE A 232 -16.06 2.62 8.01
N ASP A 233 -17.22 1.97 7.85
CA ASP A 233 -17.78 1.05 8.83
C ASP A 233 -18.15 -0.29 8.16
N ASN A 234 -18.68 -1.26 8.92
CA ASN A 234 -19.02 -2.59 8.41
C ASN A 234 -20.33 -2.63 7.57
N ARG A 235 -20.96 -1.49 7.31
CA ARG A 235 -22.23 -1.38 6.58
C ARG A 235 -22.19 -0.38 5.43
N ARG A 236 -21.32 0.63 5.48
CA ARG A 236 -21.21 1.67 4.46
C ARG A 236 -19.83 2.33 4.47
N VAL A 237 -19.54 2.99 3.36
CA VAL A 237 -18.44 3.95 3.25
C VAL A 237 -18.98 5.30 2.81
N THR A 238 -18.36 6.38 3.31
CA THR A 238 -18.78 7.76 3.01
C THR A 238 -17.61 8.69 2.82
N PHE A 239 -17.73 9.67 1.92
CA PHE A 239 -16.76 10.75 1.77
C PHE A 239 -17.33 12.06 2.36
N ASN A 240 -16.51 12.78 3.12
CA ASN A 240 -16.84 14.11 3.65
C ASN A 240 -15.72 15.08 3.28
N ILE A 241 -16.07 16.32 2.93
CA ILE A 241 -15.08 17.37 2.69
C ILE A 241 -14.62 17.93 4.03
N SER A 242 -13.32 18.09 4.21
CA SER A 242 -12.75 18.80 5.35
C SER A 242 -13.05 20.30 5.20
N ALA A 243 -13.72 20.91 6.19
CA ALA A 243 -14.30 22.26 6.09
C ALA A 243 -13.32 23.30 5.53
N GLY A 244 -13.70 23.99 4.44
CA GLY A 244 -12.88 25.04 3.82
C GLY A 244 -13.30 25.52 2.43
N ARG A 245 -14.05 24.72 1.65
CA ARG A 245 -14.65 25.16 0.37
C ARG A 245 -16.04 24.57 0.22
N ILE A 246 -17.01 25.43 -0.11
CA ILE A 246 -18.40 25.08 -0.37
C ILE A 246 -18.45 24.33 -1.70
N ILE A 247 -18.36 23.00 -1.66
CA ILE A 247 -18.76 22.15 -2.78
C ILE A 247 -20.00 21.40 -2.29
N ASP A 248 -21.16 22.04 -2.42
CA ASP A 248 -22.47 21.50 -1.99
C ASP A 248 -22.84 20.19 -2.74
N SER A 249 -22.15 19.88 -3.85
CA SER A 249 -22.43 18.69 -4.68
C SER A 249 -21.75 17.40 -4.21
N ILE A 250 -20.82 17.45 -3.25
CA ILE A 250 -20.13 16.27 -2.71
C ILE A 250 -20.73 15.84 -1.34
N GLU A 251 -21.75 16.54 -0.83
CA GLU A 251 -22.35 16.21 0.47
C GLU A 251 -22.78 14.73 0.56
N GLY A 252 -21.97 13.97 1.31
CA GLY A 252 -22.30 12.65 1.83
C GLY A 252 -22.58 11.58 0.78
N SER A 253 -21.67 11.39 -0.19
CA SER A 253 -21.73 10.17 -1.02
C SER A 253 -21.67 8.94 -0.11
N ARG A 254 -22.78 8.20 0.00
CA ARG A 254 -22.89 6.97 0.79
C ARG A 254 -23.00 5.79 -0.14
N VAL A 255 -22.19 4.77 0.10
CA VAL A 255 -22.26 3.50 -0.63
C VAL A 255 -22.48 2.39 0.39
N PRO A 256 -23.59 1.62 0.30
CA PRO A 256 -23.79 0.46 1.16
C PRO A 256 -22.78 -0.64 0.82
N ILE A 257 -22.51 -1.45 1.83
CA ILE A 257 -21.75 -2.70 1.74
C ILE A 257 -22.80 -3.82 1.66
N ASP A 258 -23.09 -4.25 0.44
CA ASP A 258 -23.98 -5.38 0.12
C ASP A 258 -23.15 -6.64 -0.17
#